data_AF-A0A932B3X2-F1
#
_entry.id   AF-A0A932B3X2-F1
#
_cell.length_a   1.000
_cell.length_b   1.000
_cell.length_c   1.000
_cell.angle_alpha   90.00
_cell.angle_beta   90.00
_cell.angle_gamma   90.00
#
_symmetry.space_group_name_H-M   'P 1'
#
loop_
_entity.id
_entity.type
_entity.pdbx_description
1 polymer ?
#
loop_
_entity_poly.entity_id
_entity_poly.type
_entity_poly.pdbx_seq_one_letter_code
_entity_poly.pdbx_strand_id
1 'polypeptide(L)'
;MTPPGSTSPTHLAPRQVQFNWADVPLHWIPEQAFASHFLNQLHMMLPIGEFWFCKLFNQALPWIQDERLADDVKAFIRQEALHARAHQGAARDYLGAHGIETQSFIDRVNRLFQKGPFSDEPYGRPLPRWLARRWLIFRIGIVATIEHSTCVVGQYVLRNQRWDQVGADKTMLDILRWHCAEEVEHRCVAFDLYRHLGGGYAGRWAQKMIWIPCFLITYAIGVGHLIAQDPAFKGRRTGPLSPWFWGQWRRAAKGGFLPGIGWFLSNELRALKPGYAPVDEGDSAEALAYLARSPGVLPQGTKLS
;
A
#
# COMPACT_ATOMS: atom_id res chain seq x y z
N MET A 1 2.12 -28.72 -17.99
CA MET A 1 2.52 -28.41 -16.60
C MET A 1 1.40 -27.61 -15.97
N THR A 2 0.89 -28.03 -14.82
CA THR A 2 -0.12 -27.27 -14.05
C THR A 2 0.49 -25.93 -13.62
N PRO A 3 -0.23 -24.81 -13.75
CA PRO A 3 0.25 -23.53 -13.24
C PRO A 3 0.51 -23.59 -11.72
N PRO A 4 1.46 -22.80 -11.18
CA PRO A 4 1.69 -22.77 -9.73
C PRO A 4 0.44 -22.28 -8.99
N GLY A 5 0.09 -22.92 -7.87
CA GLY A 5 -1.04 -22.55 -7.01
C GLY A 5 -0.65 -21.59 -5.88
N SER A 6 -1.52 -21.48 -4.88
CA SER A 6 -1.28 -20.65 -3.69
C SER A 6 -0.12 -21.17 -2.82
N THR A 7 0.72 -20.24 -2.36
CA THR A 7 1.78 -20.43 -1.37
C THR A 7 1.53 -19.67 -0.07
N SER A 8 0.34 -19.06 0.09
CA SER A 8 -0.06 -18.33 1.30
C SER A 8 -0.01 -19.25 2.53
N PRO A 9 0.68 -18.89 3.61
CA PRO A 9 0.82 -19.77 4.78
C PRO A 9 -0.47 -19.88 5.61
N THR A 10 -1.33 -18.86 5.52
CA THR A 10 -2.54 -18.70 6.32
C THR A 10 -3.71 -18.35 5.42
N HIS A 11 -4.94 -18.63 5.89
CA HIS A 11 -6.15 -18.18 5.21
C HIS A 11 -6.41 -16.71 5.57
N LEU A 12 -6.65 -15.89 4.54
CA LEU A 12 -6.96 -14.46 4.69
C LEU A 12 -8.38 -14.28 5.26
N ALA A 13 -8.51 -13.52 6.34
CA ALA A 13 -9.79 -13.32 7.01
C ALA A 13 -10.17 -11.82 7.00
N PRO A 14 -11.21 -11.41 6.26
CA PRO A 14 -11.65 -10.00 6.26
C PRO A 14 -12.11 -9.54 7.65
N ARG A 15 -11.58 -8.40 8.11
CA ARG A 15 -11.88 -7.83 9.42
C ARG A 15 -12.52 -6.46 9.25
N GLN A 16 -13.74 -6.29 9.76
CA GLN A 16 -14.37 -4.97 9.78
C GLN A 16 -13.66 -4.09 10.80
N VAL A 17 -13.46 -2.82 10.46
CA VAL A 17 -12.76 -1.86 11.31
C VAL A 17 -13.52 -0.55 11.48
N GLN A 18 -13.28 0.12 12.59
CA GLN A 18 -13.75 1.48 12.85
C GLN A 18 -12.70 2.27 13.62
N PHE A 19 -12.48 3.52 13.22
CA PHE A 19 -11.51 4.41 13.84
C PHE A 19 -12.18 5.73 14.24
N ASN A 20 -11.78 6.29 15.39
CA ASN A 20 -12.29 7.57 15.88
C ASN A 20 -11.27 8.69 15.67
N TRP A 21 -11.63 9.66 14.83
CA TRP A 21 -10.75 10.75 14.40
C TRP A 21 -10.82 12.03 15.26
N ALA A 22 -11.76 12.11 16.22
CA ALA A 22 -12.12 13.38 16.88
C ALA A 22 -10.93 14.13 17.48
N ASP A 23 -10.00 13.41 18.11
CA ASP A 23 -8.87 13.99 18.85
C ASP A 23 -7.51 13.70 18.20
N VAL A 24 -7.49 13.17 16.97
CA VAL A 24 -6.24 12.79 16.29
C VAL A 24 -5.59 14.05 15.73
N PRO A 25 -4.40 14.47 16.21
CA PRO A 25 -3.76 15.69 15.73
C PRO A 25 -3.15 15.49 14.34
N LEU A 26 -3.07 16.56 13.54
CA LEU A 26 -2.44 16.50 12.21
C LEU A 26 -0.98 16.02 12.26
N HIS A 27 -0.25 16.45 13.31
CA HIS A 27 1.10 16.01 13.65
C HIS A 27 1.04 14.96 14.75
N TRP A 28 0.56 13.77 14.40
CA TRP A 28 0.36 12.66 15.31
C TRP A 28 1.63 11.96 15.77
N ILE A 29 2.80 12.26 15.19
CA ILE A 29 4.09 11.94 15.77
C ILE A 29 4.66 13.22 16.43
N PRO A 30 4.77 13.27 17.77
CA PRO A 30 5.25 14.46 18.47
C PRO A 30 6.59 14.98 17.95
N GLU A 31 6.66 16.29 17.73
CA GLU A 31 7.83 17.00 17.19
C GLU A 31 8.31 16.51 15.80
N GLN A 32 7.53 15.68 15.11
CA GLN A 32 7.87 15.09 13.81
C GLN A 32 6.77 15.36 12.78
N ALA A 33 6.48 16.64 12.55
CA ALA A 33 5.50 17.08 11.56
C ALA A 33 5.76 16.52 10.15
N PHE A 34 7.02 16.45 9.73
CA PHE A 34 7.37 15.88 8.42
C PHE A 34 7.05 14.39 8.35
N ALA A 35 7.38 13.61 9.39
CA ALA A 35 7.10 12.17 9.41
C ALA A 35 5.59 11.89 9.47
N SER A 36 4.85 12.72 10.22
CA SER A 36 3.38 12.64 10.26
C SER A 36 2.78 12.83 8.87
N HIS A 37 3.17 13.88 8.14
CA HIS A 37 2.71 14.09 6.75
C HIS A 37 3.20 13.02 5.78
N PHE A 38 4.42 12.55 5.97
CA PHE A 38 4.97 11.47 5.16
C PHE A 38 4.09 10.22 5.25
N LEU A 39 3.57 9.90 6.43
CA LEU A 39 2.70 8.73 6.65
C LEU A 39 1.23 9.04 6.35
N ASN A 40 0.75 10.26 6.60
CA ASN A 40 -0.60 10.70 6.20
C ASN A 40 -0.84 10.53 4.69
N GLN A 41 0.23 10.63 3.89
CA GLN A 41 0.20 10.37 2.44
C GLN A 41 -0.37 8.99 2.08
N LEU A 42 -0.18 7.98 2.95
CA LEU A 42 -0.70 6.64 2.74
C LEU A 42 -2.22 6.64 2.60
N HIS A 43 -2.93 7.46 3.38
CA HIS A 43 -4.40 7.57 3.31
C HIS A 43 -4.90 8.07 1.96
N MET A 44 -4.09 8.84 1.21
CA MET A 44 -4.44 9.27 -0.13
C MET A 44 -4.03 8.27 -1.22
N MET A 45 -2.90 7.59 -1.05
CA MET A 45 -2.33 6.71 -2.07
C MET A 45 -2.91 5.30 -2.06
N LEU A 46 -3.07 4.70 -0.88
CA LEU A 46 -3.50 3.31 -0.73
C LEU A 46 -4.88 3.06 -1.38
N PRO A 47 -5.94 3.86 -1.11
CA PRO A 47 -7.26 3.57 -1.69
C PRO A 47 -7.27 3.54 -3.22
N ILE A 48 -6.45 4.38 -3.87
CA ILE A 48 -6.34 4.43 -5.33
C ILE A 48 -5.78 3.10 -5.87
N GLY A 49 -4.72 2.59 -5.23
CA GLY A 49 -4.10 1.32 -5.57
C GLY A 49 -5.03 0.14 -5.30
N GLU A 50 -5.57 0.07 -4.10
CA GLU A 50 -6.35 -1.07 -3.60
C GLU A 50 -7.65 -1.28 -4.39
N PHE A 51 -8.36 -0.21 -4.77
CA PHE A 51 -9.49 -0.33 -5.70
C PHE A 51 -9.08 -0.80 -7.10
N TRP A 52 -7.89 -0.39 -7.57
CA TRP A 52 -7.34 -0.88 -8.82
C TRP A 52 -6.94 -2.36 -8.72
N PHE A 53 -6.39 -2.81 -7.59
CA PHE A 53 -6.07 -4.21 -7.32
C PHE A 53 -7.32 -5.06 -7.39
N CYS A 54 -8.37 -4.65 -6.66
CA CYS A 54 -9.67 -5.31 -6.65
C CYS A 54 -10.22 -5.48 -8.08
N LYS A 55 -10.14 -4.42 -8.91
CA LYS A 55 -10.59 -4.48 -10.30
C LYS A 55 -9.81 -5.51 -11.12
N LEU A 56 -8.48 -5.47 -11.07
CA LEU A 56 -7.63 -6.38 -11.84
C LEU A 56 -7.80 -7.84 -11.39
N PHE A 57 -7.93 -8.07 -10.09
CA PHE A 57 -8.05 -9.42 -9.55
C PHE A 57 -9.41 -10.02 -9.90
N ASN A 58 -10.48 -9.21 -9.89
CA ASN A 58 -11.78 -9.64 -10.43
C ASN A 58 -11.72 -10.00 -11.93
N GLN A 59 -10.98 -9.25 -12.74
CA GLN A 59 -10.75 -9.59 -14.16
C GLN A 59 -9.96 -10.90 -14.32
N ALA A 60 -9.09 -11.22 -13.36
CA ALA A 60 -8.24 -12.40 -13.38
C ALA A 60 -8.91 -13.67 -12.86
N LEU A 61 -9.89 -13.57 -11.95
CA LEU A 61 -10.57 -14.71 -11.31
C LEU A 61 -10.99 -15.83 -12.28
N PRO A 62 -11.62 -15.55 -13.45
CA PRO A 62 -12.03 -16.60 -14.39
C PRO A 62 -10.88 -17.42 -15.00
N TRP A 63 -9.63 -16.98 -14.83
CA TRP A 63 -8.44 -17.59 -15.40
C TRP A 63 -7.62 -18.38 -14.38
N ILE A 64 -8.07 -18.43 -13.12
CA ILE A 64 -7.41 -19.16 -12.04
C ILE A 64 -7.91 -20.60 -12.03
N GLN A 65 -6.98 -21.55 -12.11
CA GLN A 65 -7.25 -22.99 -12.13
C GLN A 65 -7.09 -23.65 -10.76
N ASP A 66 -6.32 -23.02 -9.86
CA ASP A 66 -6.08 -23.51 -8.50
C ASP A 66 -7.16 -22.97 -7.55
N GLU A 67 -7.92 -23.87 -6.94
CA GLU A 67 -9.07 -23.50 -6.08
C GLU A 67 -8.62 -22.67 -4.87
N ARG A 68 -7.50 -23.07 -4.24
CA ARG A 68 -6.94 -22.35 -3.08
C ARG A 68 -6.52 -20.92 -3.46
N LEU A 69 -5.82 -20.75 -4.58
CA LEU A 69 -5.46 -19.42 -5.08
C LEU A 69 -6.68 -18.58 -5.44
N ALA A 70 -7.72 -19.19 -6.01
CA ALA A 70 -8.96 -18.47 -6.30
C ALA A 70 -9.63 -17.97 -5.01
N ASP A 71 -9.59 -18.76 -3.94
CA ASP A 71 -10.13 -18.37 -2.63
C ASP A 71 -9.29 -17.29 -1.94
N ASP A 72 -7.95 -17.41 -1.97
CA ASP A 72 -7.05 -16.37 -1.48
C ASP A 72 -7.27 -15.04 -2.22
N VAL A 73 -7.42 -15.08 -3.56
CA VAL A 73 -7.70 -13.88 -4.36
C VAL A 73 -9.05 -13.26 -4.00
N LYS A 74 -10.10 -14.05 -3.73
CA LYS A 74 -11.39 -13.53 -3.26
C LYS A 74 -11.29 -12.91 -1.88
N ALA A 75 -10.53 -13.53 -0.97
CA ALA A 75 -10.33 -13.01 0.38
C ALA A 75 -9.52 -11.70 0.36
N PHE A 76 -8.44 -11.66 -0.42
CA PHE A 76 -7.65 -10.46 -0.71
C PHE A 76 -8.53 -9.31 -1.21
N ILE A 77 -9.38 -9.54 -2.24
CA ILE A 77 -10.30 -8.51 -2.75
C ILE A 77 -11.19 -7.93 -1.63
N ARG A 78 -11.61 -8.74 -0.66
CA ARG A 78 -12.44 -8.29 0.45
C ARG A 78 -11.64 -7.46 1.47
N GLN A 79 -10.44 -7.88 1.83
CA GLN A 79 -9.55 -7.11 2.72
C GLN A 79 -9.17 -5.78 2.10
N GLU A 80 -8.75 -5.76 0.83
CA GLU A 80 -8.38 -4.53 0.14
C GLU A 80 -9.53 -3.54 0.00
N ALA A 81 -10.75 -4.04 -0.22
CA ALA A 81 -11.93 -3.16 -0.22
C ALA A 81 -12.19 -2.52 1.15
N LEU A 82 -11.83 -3.19 2.25
CA LEU A 82 -11.92 -2.65 3.61
C LEU A 82 -10.78 -1.68 3.90
N HIS A 83 -9.54 -2.01 3.51
CA HIS A 83 -8.39 -1.10 3.56
C HIS A 83 -8.72 0.24 2.88
N ALA A 84 -9.21 0.17 1.63
CA ALA A 84 -9.46 1.34 0.81
C ALA A 84 -10.50 2.26 1.46
N ARG A 85 -11.55 1.68 2.04
CA ARG A 85 -12.59 2.43 2.75
C ARG A 85 -12.07 3.07 4.04
N ALA A 86 -11.27 2.35 4.83
CA ALA A 86 -10.70 2.88 6.06
C ALA A 86 -9.75 4.05 5.78
N HIS A 87 -8.83 3.89 4.84
CA HIS A 87 -7.89 4.93 4.43
C HIS A 87 -8.59 6.11 3.74
N GLN A 88 -9.61 5.86 2.92
CA GLN A 88 -10.44 6.94 2.35
C GLN A 88 -11.20 7.72 3.43
N GLY A 89 -11.70 7.04 4.46
CA GLY A 89 -12.28 7.67 5.65
C GLY A 89 -11.26 8.56 6.37
N ALA A 90 -10.03 8.09 6.58
CA ALA A 90 -8.97 8.93 7.14
C ALA A 90 -8.62 10.14 6.26
N ALA A 91 -8.57 9.98 4.94
CA ALA A 91 -8.28 11.07 4.01
C ALA A 91 -9.40 12.12 3.93
N ARG A 92 -10.66 11.73 4.11
CA ARG A 92 -11.82 12.61 4.07
C ARG A 92 -12.13 13.21 5.44
N ASP A 93 -12.26 12.37 6.45
CA ASP A 93 -12.80 12.74 7.77
C ASP A 93 -11.70 13.29 8.67
N TYR A 94 -10.54 12.63 8.76
CA TYR A 94 -9.42 13.11 9.57
C TYR A 94 -8.68 14.28 8.89
N LEU A 95 -8.12 14.08 7.69
CA LEU A 95 -7.38 15.16 7.01
C LEU A 95 -8.30 16.35 6.68
N GLY A 96 -9.55 16.09 6.31
CA GLY A 96 -10.54 17.14 6.06
C GLY A 96 -10.92 17.94 7.32
N ALA A 97 -11.02 17.31 8.50
CA ALA A 97 -11.24 18.01 9.76
C ALA A 97 -10.08 18.97 10.11
N HIS A 98 -8.87 18.67 9.65
CA HIS A 98 -7.70 19.56 9.77
C HIS A 98 -7.59 20.59 8.63
N GLY A 99 -8.60 20.69 7.77
CA GLY A 99 -8.63 21.63 6.65
C GLY A 99 -7.66 21.28 5.50
N ILE A 100 -7.18 20.05 5.44
CA ILE A 100 -6.28 19.58 4.39
C ILE A 100 -7.10 19.08 3.19
N GLU A 101 -6.89 19.71 2.04
CA GLU A 101 -7.48 19.30 0.76
C GLU A 101 -6.71 18.10 0.21
N THR A 102 -7.41 16.99 -0.09
CA THR A 102 -6.81 15.73 -0.55
C THR A 102 -7.28 15.30 -1.94
N GLN A 103 -8.46 15.76 -2.37
CA GLN A 103 -9.15 15.27 -3.56
C GLN A 103 -8.40 15.61 -4.85
N SER A 104 -7.81 16.79 -4.97
CA SER A 104 -7.11 17.22 -6.18
C SER A 104 -5.88 16.36 -6.50
N PHE A 105 -5.17 15.91 -5.46
CA PHE A 105 -4.08 14.94 -5.58
C PHE A 105 -4.62 13.56 -5.96
N ILE A 106 -5.65 13.08 -5.25
CA ILE A 106 -6.29 11.79 -5.49
C ILE A 106 -6.78 11.69 -6.94
N ASP A 107 -7.48 12.69 -7.45
CA ASP A 107 -7.99 12.74 -8.83
C ASP A 107 -6.87 12.71 -9.86
N ARG A 108 -5.75 13.38 -9.58
CA ARG A 108 -4.58 13.39 -10.48
C ARG A 108 -3.96 12.02 -10.61
N VAL A 109 -3.81 11.30 -9.50
CA VAL A 109 -3.24 9.94 -9.51
C VAL A 109 -4.25 8.94 -10.08
N ASN A 110 -5.53 9.04 -9.74
CA ASN A 110 -6.60 8.21 -10.30
C ASN A 110 -6.63 8.25 -11.84
N ARG A 111 -6.36 9.42 -12.45
CA ARG A 111 -6.27 9.52 -13.91
C ARG A 111 -5.21 8.59 -14.51
N LEU A 112 -4.10 8.31 -13.83
CA LEU A 112 -3.06 7.39 -14.33
C LEU A 112 -3.58 5.95 -14.47
N PHE A 113 -4.46 5.52 -13.55
CA PHE A 113 -5.02 4.17 -13.50
C PHE A 113 -6.31 4.02 -14.30
N GLN A 114 -7.13 5.08 -14.40
CA GLN A 114 -8.42 5.02 -15.09
C GLN A 114 -8.35 5.39 -16.57
N LYS A 115 -7.48 6.35 -16.93
CA LYS A 115 -7.39 6.91 -18.29
C LYS A 115 -5.97 6.90 -18.86
N GLY A 116 -4.97 6.80 -18.00
CA GLY A 116 -3.56 6.91 -18.35
C GLY A 116 -2.95 5.56 -18.76
N PRO A 117 -1.65 5.37 -18.53
CA PRO A 117 -0.94 4.20 -19.01
C PRO A 117 -1.39 2.89 -18.36
N PHE A 118 -2.01 2.91 -17.17
CA PHE A 118 -2.36 1.70 -16.41
C PHE A 118 -3.84 1.25 -16.53
N SER A 119 -4.62 1.93 -17.38
CA SER A 119 -6.02 1.59 -17.63
C SER A 119 -6.18 0.33 -18.48
N ASP A 120 -7.42 -0.16 -18.61
CA ASP A 120 -7.74 -1.28 -19.51
C ASP A 120 -7.57 -0.89 -20.99
N GLU A 121 -7.83 0.39 -21.29
CA GLU A 121 -7.65 1.01 -22.59
C GLU A 121 -6.66 2.17 -22.44
N PRO A 122 -5.34 1.91 -22.52
CA PRO A 122 -4.33 2.93 -22.28
C PRO A 122 -4.54 4.14 -23.19
N TYR A 123 -4.73 5.31 -22.60
CA TYR A 123 -5.04 6.57 -23.30
C TYR A 123 -6.31 6.50 -24.17
N GLY A 124 -7.31 5.71 -23.76
CA GLY A 124 -8.59 5.56 -24.46
C GLY A 124 -8.51 4.76 -25.75
N ARG A 125 -7.47 3.92 -25.90
CA ARG A 125 -7.28 3.06 -27.08
C ARG A 125 -7.51 1.60 -26.70
N PRO A 126 -8.49 0.91 -27.31
CA PRO A 126 -8.74 -0.49 -27.02
C PRO A 126 -7.59 -1.37 -27.49
N LEU A 127 -7.25 -2.38 -26.70
CA LEU A 127 -6.20 -3.35 -27.03
C LEU A 127 -6.80 -4.59 -27.70
N PRO A 128 -6.15 -5.19 -28.71
CA PRO A 128 -6.50 -6.52 -29.21
C PRO A 128 -6.54 -7.55 -28.06
N ARG A 129 -7.45 -8.53 -28.11
CA ARG A 129 -7.67 -9.50 -27.01
C ARG A 129 -6.39 -10.16 -26.48
N TRP A 130 -5.49 -10.58 -27.36
CA TRP A 130 -4.23 -11.22 -26.97
C TRP A 130 -3.31 -10.26 -26.21
N LEU A 131 -3.31 -8.98 -26.60
CA LEU A 131 -2.52 -7.93 -25.94
C LEU A 131 -3.19 -7.50 -24.64
N ALA A 132 -4.52 -7.44 -24.59
CA ALA A 132 -5.28 -7.16 -23.37
C ALA A 132 -4.98 -8.19 -22.26
N ARG A 133 -4.87 -9.48 -22.60
CA ARG A 133 -4.46 -10.52 -21.64
C ARG A 133 -3.03 -10.31 -21.14
N ARG A 134 -2.08 -10.06 -22.03
CA ARG A 134 -0.68 -9.78 -21.65
C ARG A 134 -0.58 -8.50 -20.80
N TRP A 135 -1.41 -7.51 -21.12
CA TRP A 135 -1.49 -6.25 -20.40
C TRP A 135 -2.08 -6.40 -19.00
N LEU A 136 -3.10 -7.24 -18.83
CA LEU A 136 -3.61 -7.64 -17.51
C LEU A 136 -2.51 -8.30 -16.67
N ILE A 137 -1.80 -9.30 -17.22
CA ILE A 137 -0.69 -9.98 -16.52
C ILE A 137 0.41 -8.99 -16.14
N PHE A 138 0.75 -8.06 -17.03
CA PHE A 138 1.74 -7.03 -16.74
C PHE A 138 1.31 -6.15 -15.55
N ARG A 139 0.07 -5.67 -15.55
CA ARG A 139 -0.47 -4.85 -14.45
C ARG A 139 -0.58 -5.64 -13.14
N ILE A 140 -0.96 -6.90 -13.17
CA ILE A 140 -0.96 -7.78 -11.99
C ILE A 140 0.45 -7.93 -11.40
N GLY A 141 1.50 -8.01 -12.23
CA GLY A 141 2.86 -8.03 -11.67
C GLY A 141 3.36 -6.67 -11.17
N ILE A 142 2.75 -5.55 -11.59
CA ILE A 142 2.90 -4.26 -10.89
C ILE A 142 2.23 -4.36 -9.51
N VAL A 143 1.02 -4.91 -9.40
CA VAL A 143 0.37 -5.17 -8.09
C VAL A 143 1.28 -6.04 -7.21
N ALA A 144 1.78 -7.17 -7.70
CA ALA A 144 2.70 -8.03 -6.95
C ALA A 144 3.97 -7.30 -6.49
N THR A 145 4.42 -6.30 -7.26
CA THR A 145 5.54 -5.45 -6.88
C THR A 145 5.17 -4.48 -5.75
N ILE A 146 3.95 -3.94 -5.76
CA ILE A 146 3.42 -3.05 -4.73
C ILE A 146 3.20 -3.84 -3.44
N GLU A 147 2.57 -5.01 -3.51
CA GLU A 147 2.34 -5.92 -2.37
C GLU A 147 3.63 -6.32 -1.67
N HIS A 148 4.70 -6.55 -2.44
CA HIS A 148 6.03 -6.74 -1.85
C HIS A 148 6.47 -5.50 -1.05
N SER A 149 6.30 -4.30 -1.62
CA SER A 149 6.67 -3.05 -0.95
C SER A 149 5.83 -2.81 0.30
N THR A 150 4.52 -3.04 0.26
CA THR A 150 3.62 -2.87 1.40
C THR A 150 3.92 -3.89 2.49
N CYS A 151 4.20 -5.16 2.15
CA CYS A 151 4.66 -6.15 3.12
C CYS A 151 6.00 -5.77 3.79
N VAL A 152 6.99 -5.31 3.02
CA VAL A 152 8.28 -4.86 3.56
C VAL A 152 8.12 -3.65 4.48
N VAL A 153 7.39 -2.63 4.03
CA VAL A 153 7.12 -1.42 4.83
C VAL A 153 6.25 -1.78 6.03
N GLY A 154 5.33 -2.72 5.87
CA GLY A 154 4.43 -3.18 6.93
C GLY A 154 5.17 -3.82 8.09
N GLN A 155 6.20 -4.62 7.81
CA GLN A 155 7.10 -5.12 8.86
C GLN A 155 7.80 -3.99 9.62
N TYR A 156 8.21 -2.92 8.92
CA TYR A 156 8.80 -1.75 9.59
C TYR A 156 7.76 -1.08 10.49
N VAL A 157 6.54 -0.86 10.01
CA VAL A 157 5.42 -0.23 10.75
C VAL A 157 5.06 -1.04 12.01
N LEU A 158 4.95 -2.37 11.88
CA LEU A 158 4.61 -3.28 12.97
C LEU A 158 5.68 -3.29 14.07
N ARG A 159 6.96 -3.25 13.68
CA ARG A 159 8.11 -3.34 14.59
C ARG A 159 8.63 -1.99 15.06
N ASN A 160 8.06 -0.87 14.60
CA ASN A 160 8.53 0.45 14.98
C ASN A 160 8.11 0.82 16.41
N GLN A 161 9.02 0.61 17.36
CA GLN A 161 8.84 0.98 18.76
C GLN A 161 9.07 2.48 19.02
N ARG A 162 9.72 3.20 18.09
CA ARG A 162 10.06 4.62 18.27
C ARG A 162 8.80 5.46 18.37
N TRP A 163 7.78 5.15 17.57
CA TRP A 163 6.49 5.84 17.63
C TRP A 163 5.79 5.67 18.98
N ASP A 164 5.83 4.47 19.56
CA ASP A 164 5.24 4.24 20.90
C ASP A 164 6.02 5.02 21.98
N GLN A 165 7.35 5.01 21.91
CA GLN A 165 8.23 5.69 22.88
C GLN A 165 8.02 7.20 22.94
N VAL A 166 7.70 7.83 21.81
CA VAL A 166 7.46 9.28 21.75
C VAL A 166 6.00 9.64 21.97
N GLY A 167 5.11 8.66 22.18
CA GLY A 167 3.69 8.90 22.38
C GLY A 167 2.94 9.33 21.13
N ALA A 168 3.22 8.68 19.99
CA ALA A 168 2.42 8.89 18.77
C ALA A 168 0.95 8.47 18.97
N ASP A 169 0.05 9.11 18.23
CA ASP A 169 -1.39 8.88 18.38
C ASP A 169 -1.80 7.42 18.16
N LYS A 170 -2.58 6.87 19.09
CA LYS A 170 -2.91 5.44 19.11
C LYS A 170 -3.88 5.04 18.00
N THR A 171 -4.84 5.90 17.64
CA THR A 171 -5.78 5.62 16.54
C THR A 171 -5.02 5.56 15.22
N MET A 172 -4.10 6.51 15.01
CA MET A 172 -3.29 6.53 13.79
C MET A 172 -2.34 5.34 13.70
N LEU A 173 -1.70 4.96 14.81
CA LEU A 173 -0.89 3.74 14.86
C LEU A 173 -1.71 2.48 14.57
N ASP A 174 -2.95 2.43 15.04
CA ASP A 174 -3.80 1.25 14.87
C ASP A 174 -4.23 1.04 13.42
N ILE A 175 -4.73 2.06 12.71
CA ILE A 175 -5.07 1.92 11.28
C ILE A 175 -3.85 1.49 10.46
N LEU A 176 -2.68 2.08 10.72
CA LEU A 176 -1.45 1.75 9.99
C LEU A 176 -0.99 0.32 10.27
N ARG A 177 -0.95 -0.10 11.54
CA ARG A 177 -0.48 -1.44 11.92
C ARG A 177 -1.49 -2.52 11.58
N TRP A 178 -2.79 -2.25 11.63
CA TRP A 178 -3.84 -3.18 11.17
C TRP A 178 -3.65 -3.46 9.67
N HIS A 179 -3.65 -2.41 8.85
CA HIS A 179 -3.44 -2.53 7.41
C HIS A 179 -2.13 -3.29 7.13
N CYS A 180 -1.02 -2.83 7.71
CA CYS A 180 0.30 -3.45 7.52
C CYS A 180 0.40 -4.91 8.01
N ALA A 181 -0.43 -5.34 8.96
CA ALA A 181 -0.51 -6.75 9.35
C ALA A 181 -1.24 -7.59 8.30
N GLU A 182 -2.33 -7.09 7.72
CA GLU A 182 -3.02 -7.77 6.63
C GLU A 182 -2.14 -7.81 5.35
N GLU A 183 -1.33 -6.79 5.09
CA GLU A 183 -0.33 -6.80 4.00
C GLU A 183 0.70 -7.95 4.13
N VAL A 184 1.00 -8.40 5.35
CA VAL A 184 1.82 -9.61 5.57
C VAL A 184 1.04 -10.87 5.18
N GLU A 185 -0.27 -10.93 5.40
CA GLU A 185 -1.12 -12.03 4.90
C GLU A 185 -1.17 -12.02 3.35
N HIS A 186 -1.18 -10.84 2.73
CA HIS A 186 -1.32 -10.65 1.28
C HIS A 186 -0.06 -11.01 0.46
N ARG A 187 1.12 -10.97 1.07
CA ARG A 187 2.44 -11.03 0.40
C ARG A 187 2.61 -12.09 -0.70
N CYS A 188 1.97 -13.25 -0.55
CA CYS A 188 2.02 -14.32 -1.54
C CYS A 188 0.99 -14.16 -2.66
N VAL A 189 -0.21 -13.64 -2.37
CA VAL A 189 -1.39 -13.73 -3.23
C VAL A 189 -1.16 -13.09 -4.60
N ALA A 190 -0.70 -11.85 -4.65
CA ALA A 190 -0.49 -11.14 -5.91
C ALA A 190 0.65 -11.76 -6.75
N PHE A 191 1.70 -12.24 -6.08
CA PHE A 191 2.83 -12.89 -6.73
C PHE A 191 2.44 -14.26 -7.30
N ASP A 192 1.68 -15.05 -6.54
CA ASP A 192 1.18 -16.35 -6.98
C ASP A 192 0.20 -16.18 -8.14
N LEU A 193 -0.71 -15.21 -8.07
CA LEU A 193 -1.58 -14.86 -9.19
C LEU A 193 -0.80 -14.47 -10.43
N TYR A 194 0.22 -13.61 -10.27
CA TYR A 194 1.10 -13.22 -11.38
C TYR A 194 1.75 -14.44 -12.04
N ARG A 195 2.33 -15.35 -11.25
CA ARG A 195 2.98 -16.56 -11.76
C ARG A 195 1.99 -17.53 -12.38
N HIS A 196 0.84 -17.72 -11.76
CA HIS A 196 -0.23 -18.61 -12.23
C HIS A 196 -0.70 -18.23 -13.64
N LEU A 197 -0.83 -16.93 -13.91
CA LEU A 197 -1.26 -16.42 -15.21
C LEU A 197 -0.15 -16.43 -16.29
N GLY A 198 1.07 -16.88 -15.94
CA GLY A 198 2.22 -16.95 -16.85
C GLY A 198 3.22 -15.80 -16.72
N GLY A 199 3.16 -15.05 -15.62
CA GLY A 199 4.16 -14.06 -15.26
C GLY A 199 5.55 -14.68 -15.04
N GLY A 200 6.60 -13.99 -15.51
CA GLY A 200 7.95 -14.53 -15.55
C GLY A 200 9.00 -13.61 -14.93
N TYR A 201 10.20 -14.14 -14.73
CA TYR A 201 11.30 -13.44 -14.07
C TYR A 201 11.66 -12.09 -14.72
N ALA A 202 11.76 -12.05 -16.05
CA ALA A 202 12.05 -10.82 -16.79
C ALA A 202 10.96 -9.76 -16.61
N GLY A 203 9.69 -10.19 -16.52
CA GLY A 203 8.57 -9.31 -16.25
C GLY A 203 8.69 -8.67 -14.87
N ARG A 204 9.03 -9.45 -13.83
CA ARG A 204 9.24 -8.92 -12.47
C ARG A 204 10.27 -7.80 -12.46
N TRP A 205 11.38 -7.96 -13.19
CA TRP A 205 12.41 -6.92 -13.34
C TRP A 205 11.84 -5.65 -13.97
N ALA A 206 11.17 -5.77 -15.12
CA ALA A 206 10.57 -4.62 -15.80
C ALA A 206 9.55 -3.89 -14.92
N GLN A 207 8.68 -4.64 -14.22
CA GLN A 207 7.65 -4.12 -13.34
C GLN A 207 8.26 -3.39 -12.14
N LYS A 208 9.30 -3.95 -11.52
CA LYS A 208 10.03 -3.32 -10.41
C LYS A 208 10.72 -2.02 -10.82
N MET A 209 11.37 -2.01 -11.99
CA MET A 209 12.06 -0.82 -12.51
C MET A 209 11.08 0.29 -12.91
N ILE A 210 9.82 -0.04 -13.21
CA ILE A 210 8.76 0.96 -13.41
C ILE A 210 8.21 1.44 -12.06
N TRP A 211 7.89 0.51 -11.16
CA TRP A 211 7.28 0.82 -9.87
C TRP A 211 8.14 1.76 -9.02
N ILE A 212 9.40 1.42 -8.75
CA ILE A 212 10.25 2.17 -7.80
C ILE A 212 10.31 3.67 -8.13
N PRO A 213 10.67 4.11 -9.36
CA PRO A 213 10.70 5.54 -9.67
C PRO A 213 9.30 6.17 -9.66
N CYS A 214 8.27 5.49 -10.18
CA CYS A 214 6.90 5.99 -10.13
C CYS A 214 6.42 6.22 -8.69
N PHE A 215 6.71 5.28 -7.79
CA PHE A 215 6.42 5.38 -6.37
C PHE A 215 7.16 6.57 -5.76
N LEU A 216 8.49 6.62 -5.85
CA LEU A 216 9.28 7.68 -5.22
C LEU A 216 8.87 9.09 -5.69
N ILE A 217 8.59 9.25 -6.99
CA ILE A 217 8.17 10.53 -7.56
C ILE A 217 6.76 10.90 -7.07
N THR A 218 5.77 10.03 -7.27
CA THR A 218 4.37 10.32 -6.90
C THR A 218 4.21 10.50 -5.40
N TYR A 219 4.93 9.70 -4.60
CA TYR A 219 4.91 9.81 -3.15
C TYR A 219 5.50 11.15 -2.69
N ALA A 220 6.65 11.57 -3.23
CA ALA A 220 7.23 12.88 -2.91
C ALA A 220 6.33 14.05 -3.32
N ILE A 221 5.62 13.94 -4.45
CA ILE A 221 4.62 14.93 -4.88
C ILE A 221 3.48 15.00 -3.86
N GLY A 222 2.96 13.86 -3.42
CA GLY A 222 1.84 13.81 -2.47
C GLY A 222 2.20 14.33 -1.07
N VAL A 223 3.34 13.91 -0.53
CA VAL A 223 3.83 14.49 0.74
C VAL A 223 4.04 16.00 0.59
N GLY A 224 4.54 16.44 -0.58
CA GLY A 224 4.63 17.85 -0.91
C GLY A 224 3.29 18.58 -0.94
N HIS A 225 2.23 17.93 -1.44
CA HIS A 225 0.85 18.43 -1.45
C HIS A 225 0.28 18.63 -0.04
N LEU A 226 0.54 17.69 0.87
CA LEU A 226 0.15 17.83 2.28
C LEU A 226 0.93 18.95 2.97
N ILE A 227 2.26 18.95 2.83
CA ILE A 227 3.15 19.93 3.46
C ILE A 227 2.86 21.36 3.00
N ALA A 228 2.49 21.55 1.73
CA ALA A 228 2.19 22.89 1.18
C ALA A 228 1.00 23.57 1.86
N GLN A 229 0.12 22.80 2.50
CA GLN A 229 -1.09 23.28 3.17
C GLN A 229 -0.89 23.52 4.67
N ASP A 230 0.28 23.14 5.20
CA ASP A 230 0.59 23.24 6.62
C ASP A 230 1.45 24.49 6.91
N PRO A 231 0.96 25.43 7.75
CA PRO A 231 1.71 26.63 8.13
C PRO A 231 3.10 26.36 8.70
N ALA A 232 3.34 25.21 9.34
CA ALA A 232 4.63 24.82 9.90
C ALA A 232 5.75 24.74 8.84
N PHE A 233 5.39 24.61 7.56
CA PHE A 233 6.34 24.49 6.45
C PHE A 233 6.27 25.64 5.45
N LYS A 234 5.66 26.77 5.84
CA LYS A 234 5.55 27.96 4.98
C LYS A 234 6.91 28.35 4.37
N GLY A 235 6.93 28.53 3.05
CA GLY A 235 8.13 28.91 2.29
C GLY A 235 9.12 27.77 2.00
N ARG A 236 8.84 26.53 2.41
CA ARG A 236 9.65 25.36 2.04
C ARG A 236 9.26 24.86 0.66
N ARG A 237 10.26 24.60 -0.19
CA ARG A 237 10.05 23.88 -1.46
C ARG A 237 10.02 22.38 -1.18
N THR A 238 9.02 21.70 -1.70
CA THR A 238 8.81 20.25 -1.52
C THR A 238 8.81 19.52 -2.86
N GLY A 239 8.60 18.21 -2.85
CA GLY A 239 8.53 17.37 -4.04
C GLY A 239 9.86 16.71 -4.44
N PRO A 240 9.85 15.93 -5.53
CA PRO A 240 10.93 15.01 -5.90
C PRO A 240 12.24 15.71 -6.27
N LEU A 241 12.20 16.98 -6.65
CA LEU A 241 13.39 17.77 -7.00
C LEU A 241 13.91 18.63 -5.83
N SER A 242 13.30 18.56 -4.65
CA SER A 242 13.68 19.39 -3.51
C SER A 242 14.76 18.72 -2.64
N PRO A 243 15.99 19.28 -2.55
CA PRO A 243 17.00 18.76 -1.62
C PRO A 243 16.56 18.85 -0.16
N TRP A 244 15.72 19.82 0.17
CA TRP A 244 15.17 19.97 1.53
C TRP A 244 14.26 18.79 1.89
N PHE A 245 13.38 18.37 0.97
CA PHE A 245 12.51 17.20 1.17
C PHE A 245 13.32 15.94 1.47
N TRP A 246 14.31 15.64 0.61
CA TRP A 246 15.18 14.49 0.78
C TRP A 246 16.03 14.59 2.07
N GLY A 247 16.44 15.80 2.45
CA GLY A 247 17.10 16.07 3.72
C GLY A 247 16.21 15.77 4.93
N GLN A 248 14.93 16.16 4.91
CA GLN A 248 13.97 15.86 5.98
C GLN A 248 13.69 14.37 6.09
N TRP A 249 13.45 13.68 4.97
CA TRP A 249 13.29 12.22 4.98
C TRP A 249 14.52 11.54 5.58
N ARG A 250 15.73 11.93 5.16
CA ARG A 250 16.97 11.38 5.75
C ARG A 250 17.06 11.63 7.26
N ARG A 251 16.65 12.80 7.76
CA ARG A 251 16.67 13.12 9.20
C ARG A 251 15.64 12.28 9.96
N ALA A 252 14.41 12.21 9.47
CA ALA A 252 13.35 11.38 10.07
C ALA A 252 13.75 9.90 10.10
N ALA A 253 14.40 9.40 9.04
CA ALA A 253 14.89 8.03 8.99
C ALA A 253 16.03 7.77 10.00
N LYS A 254 16.99 8.70 10.12
CA LYS A 254 18.03 8.62 11.17
C LYS A 254 17.44 8.65 12.59
N GLY A 255 16.32 9.35 12.78
CA GLY A 255 15.58 9.40 14.03
C GLY A 255 14.70 8.20 14.33
N GLY A 256 14.63 7.21 13.42
CA GLY A 256 13.81 6.02 13.58
C GLY A 256 12.31 6.22 13.30
N PHE A 257 11.92 7.35 12.69
CA PHE A 257 10.51 7.67 12.45
C PHE A 257 10.01 7.23 11.07
N LEU A 258 10.91 7.03 10.11
CA LEU A 258 10.61 6.58 8.75
C LEU A 258 11.63 5.55 8.25
N PRO A 259 11.26 4.66 7.32
CA PRO A 259 12.25 3.83 6.65
C PRO A 259 13.20 4.70 5.83
N GLY A 260 14.51 4.44 5.91
CA GLY A 260 15.50 5.14 5.09
C GLY A 260 15.46 4.68 3.64
N ILE A 261 15.78 5.55 2.68
CA ILE A 261 15.78 5.21 1.23
C ILE A 261 16.71 4.03 0.93
N GLY A 262 17.91 4.00 1.51
CA GLY A 262 18.84 2.89 1.33
C GLY A 262 18.30 1.56 1.89
N TRP A 263 17.60 1.61 3.02
CA TRP A 263 16.89 0.46 3.56
C TRP A 263 15.74 0.05 2.64
N PHE A 264 14.91 0.99 2.17
CA PHE A 264 13.81 0.70 1.26
C PHE A 264 14.33 0.01 -0.01
N LEU A 265 15.33 0.60 -0.67
CA LEU A 265 15.91 0.03 -1.89
C LEU A 265 16.55 -1.35 -1.64
N SER A 266 17.26 -1.56 -0.53
CA SER A 266 17.88 -2.87 -0.26
C SER A 266 16.85 -3.97 -0.03
N ASN A 267 15.70 -3.64 0.58
CA ASN A 267 14.60 -4.57 0.75
C ASN A 267 13.86 -4.80 -0.59
N GLU A 268 13.57 -3.73 -1.33
CA GLU A 268 12.91 -3.80 -2.65
C GLU A 268 13.64 -4.70 -3.65
N LEU A 269 14.97 -4.66 -3.65
CA LEU A 269 15.79 -5.45 -4.58
C LEU A 269 15.82 -6.95 -4.25
N ARG A 270 15.34 -7.40 -3.07
CA ARG A 270 15.24 -8.84 -2.76
C ARG A 270 14.29 -9.57 -3.70
N ALA A 271 13.18 -8.93 -4.07
CA ALA A 271 12.20 -9.46 -5.04
C ALA A 271 12.80 -9.76 -6.43
N LEU A 272 13.98 -9.22 -6.73
CA LEU A 272 14.68 -9.43 -8.00
C LEU A 272 15.57 -10.68 -8.01
N LYS A 273 15.78 -11.35 -6.87
CA LYS A 273 16.57 -12.59 -6.82
C LYS A 273 15.86 -13.71 -7.61
N PRO A 274 16.57 -14.56 -8.39
CA PRO A 274 15.95 -15.65 -9.15
C PRO A 274 15.11 -16.60 -8.30
N GLY A 275 15.61 -16.96 -7.11
CA GLY A 275 14.93 -17.83 -6.14
C GLY A 275 14.04 -17.09 -5.12
N TYR A 276 13.67 -15.83 -5.38
CA TYR A 276 12.80 -15.08 -4.48
C TYR A 276 11.44 -15.78 -4.31
N ALA A 277 11.06 -16.00 -3.05
CA ALA A 277 9.75 -16.48 -2.64
C ALA A 277 9.14 -15.48 -1.64
N PRO A 278 7.91 -14.98 -1.88
CA PRO A 278 7.28 -13.99 -1.00
C PRO A 278 6.94 -14.52 0.39
N VAL A 279 6.81 -15.84 0.55
CA VAL A 279 6.54 -16.48 1.85
C VAL A 279 7.61 -16.17 2.89
N ASP A 280 8.86 -15.94 2.43
CA ASP A 280 10.03 -15.63 3.25
C ASP A 280 10.05 -14.16 3.72
N GLU A 281 9.19 -13.31 3.16
CA GLU A 281 9.01 -11.93 3.63
C GLU A 281 8.00 -11.92 4.78
N GLY A 282 8.26 -11.21 5.88
CA GLY A 282 7.29 -11.06 6.96
C GLY A 282 7.07 -12.29 7.83
N ASP A 283 6.37 -12.08 8.95
CA ASP A 283 6.04 -13.11 9.93
C ASP A 283 4.52 -13.14 10.14
N SER A 284 3.89 -14.23 9.71
CA SER A 284 2.43 -14.39 9.81
C SER A 284 1.96 -14.53 11.27
N ALA A 285 2.78 -15.07 12.16
CA ALA A 285 2.43 -15.16 13.57
C ALA A 285 2.44 -13.78 14.23
N GLU A 286 3.43 -12.94 13.90
CA GLU A 286 3.50 -11.55 14.38
C GLU A 286 2.30 -10.73 13.88
N ALA A 287 1.97 -10.84 12.58
CA ALA A 287 0.83 -10.16 11.99
C ALA A 287 -0.50 -10.56 12.66
N LEU A 288 -0.76 -11.88 12.77
CA LEU A 288 -1.96 -12.40 13.42
C LEU A 288 -2.03 -12.00 14.90
N ALA A 289 -0.90 -11.97 15.61
CA ALA A 289 -0.85 -11.52 17.01
C ALA A 289 -1.23 -10.05 17.16
N TYR A 290 -0.87 -9.19 16.20
CA TYR A 290 -1.33 -7.79 16.18
C TYR A 290 -2.83 -7.70 15.85
N LEU A 291 -3.28 -8.39 14.81
CA LEU A 291 -4.67 -8.37 14.38
C LEU A 291 -5.64 -8.84 15.47
N ALA A 292 -5.23 -9.79 16.30
CA ALA A 292 -6.02 -10.28 17.44
C ALA A 292 -6.21 -9.25 18.57
N ARG A 293 -5.40 -8.18 18.61
CA ARG A 293 -5.43 -7.14 19.67
C ARG A 293 -5.68 -5.72 19.14
N SER A 294 -5.91 -5.55 17.84
CA SER A 294 -6.16 -4.23 17.23
C SER A 294 -7.47 -3.65 17.79
N PRO A 295 -7.44 -2.46 18.44
CA PRO A 295 -8.64 -1.83 18.99
C PRO A 295 -9.70 -1.49 17.95
N GLY A 296 -9.29 -1.19 16.71
CA GLY A 296 -10.17 -0.81 15.61
C GLY A 296 -10.87 -2.00 14.97
N VAL A 297 -10.38 -3.23 15.15
CA VAL A 297 -11.03 -4.44 14.63
C VAL A 297 -12.30 -4.74 15.42
N LEU A 298 -13.43 -4.75 14.72
CA LEU A 298 -14.74 -5.00 15.29
C LEU A 298 -14.96 -6.50 15.55
N PRO A 299 -15.76 -6.86 16.58
CA PRO A 299 -16.18 -8.24 16.78
C PRO A 299 -16.88 -8.82 15.55
N GLN A 300 -16.67 -10.11 15.29
CA GLN A 300 -17.35 -10.82 14.20
C GLN A 300 -18.87 -10.69 14.33
N GLY A 301 -19.55 -10.37 13.22
CA GLY A 301 -21.01 -10.22 13.17
C GLY A 301 -21.53 -8.80 13.47
N THR A 302 -20.65 -7.85 13.79
CA THR A 302 -21.04 -6.43 13.90
C THR A 302 -21.55 -5.93 12.55
N LYS A 303 -22.78 -5.40 12.53
CA LYS A 303 -23.32 -4.68 11.36
C LYS A 303 -22.99 -3.20 11.51
N LEU A 304 -22.23 -2.66 10.56
CA LEU A 304 -22.05 -1.22 10.43
C LEU A 304 -23.39 -0.61 9.98
N SER A 305 -23.87 0.38 10.74
CA SER A 305 -25.08 1.16 10.44
C SER A 305 -24.86 2.11 9.28
#